data_AF-A0A1E1WLU7-F1
#
_entry.id   AF-A0A1E1WLU7-F1
#
_cell.length_a   1.000
_cell.length_b   1.000
_cell.length_c   1.000
_cell.angle_alpha   90.00
_cell.angle_beta   90.00
_cell.angle_gamma   90.00
#
_symmetry.space_group_name_H-M   'P 1'
#
loop_
_entity.id
_entity.type
_entity.pdbx_description
1 polymer ?
#
loop_
_entity_poly.entity_id
_entity_poly.type
_entity_poly.pdbx_seq_one_letter_code
_entity_poly.pdbx_strand_id
1 'polypeptide(L)'
;TALAISTEFMDRIGSGLTILRDHGKKLQKYVNKHKFEVIKRSWKSIVNVVLVEAKDLPDGPAGGSNGLYCKFKLGAETHKSKQVPKTKPTWRERFNLYVYEDNNLEVTVWHKGKQKNFMGRCTIDLSQLEKEKTHDLWQELECGYGSVHMLVTLSATARNMQ
;
A
#
# COMPACT_ATOMS: atom_id res chain seq x y z
N THR A 1 27.27 25.76 56.67
CA THR A 1 26.68 24.53 57.23
C THR A 1 25.76 23.91 56.20
N ALA A 2 26.22 22.87 55.50
CA ALA A 2 25.34 22.10 54.61
C ALA A 2 24.45 21.20 55.47
N LEU A 3 23.13 21.28 55.31
CA LEU A 3 22.18 20.39 55.98
C LEU A 3 22.39 18.97 55.45
N ALA A 4 22.92 18.08 56.28
CA ALA A 4 22.98 16.65 55.97
C ALA A 4 21.54 16.11 55.96
N ILE A 5 21.08 15.72 54.78
CA ILE A 5 19.79 15.07 54.60
C ILE A 5 19.95 13.61 55.07
N SER A 6 19.13 13.17 56.02
CA SER A 6 19.20 11.81 56.60
C SER A 6 19.14 10.72 55.54
N THR A 7 20.01 9.71 55.66
CA THR A 7 20.07 8.53 54.78
C THR A 7 18.74 7.77 54.72
N GLU A 8 17.92 7.82 55.77
CA GLU A 8 16.58 7.22 55.80
C GLU A 8 15.58 7.90 54.85
N PHE A 9 15.77 9.20 54.57
CA PHE A 9 14.92 9.93 53.62
C PHE A 9 15.27 9.59 52.17
N MET A 10 16.54 9.27 51.89
CA MET A 10 17.02 8.84 50.57
C MET A 10 16.53 7.42 50.21
N ASP A 11 16.46 6.50 51.17
CA ASP A 11 15.97 5.13 50.93
C ASP A 11 14.45 5.09 50.63
N ARG A 12 13.65 5.90 51.32
CA ARG A 12 12.20 6.01 51.09
C ARG A 12 11.83 6.62 49.74
N ILE A 13 12.63 7.57 49.27
CA ILE A 13 12.45 8.20 47.94
C ILE A 13 13.07 7.33 46.83
N GLY A 14 14.16 6.62 47.14
CA GLY A 14 14.88 5.75 46.22
C GLY A 14 14.04 4.61 45.65
N SER A 15 13.15 4.00 46.45
CA SER A 15 12.23 2.96 45.95
C SER A 15 11.19 3.53 44.98
N GLY A 16 10.62 4.71 45.26
CA GLY A 16 9.69 5.39 44.37
C GLY A 16 10.33 5.85 43.05
N LEU A 17 11.56 6.40 43.11
CA LEU A 17 12.29 6.81 41.91
C LEU A 17 12.80 5.63 41.08
N THR A 18 13.14 4.49 41.69
CA THR A 18 13.53 3.28 40.96
C THR A 18 12.34 2.67 40.22
N ILE A 19 11.14 2.67 40.82
CA ILE A 19 9.90 2.25 40.15
C ILE A 19 9.57 3.15 38.96
N LEU A 20 9.73 4.48 39.09
CA LEU A 20 9.54 5.43 37.98
C LEU A 20 10.59 5.25 36.88
N ARG A 21 11.85 5.00 37.26
CA ARG A 21 12.94 4.72 36.32
C ARG A 21 12.73 3.41 35.55
N ASP A 22 12.26 2.36 36.21
CA ASP A 22 12.01 1.06 35.57
C ASP A 22 10.73 1.06 34.73
N HIS A 23 9.69 1.80 35.12
CA HIS A 23 8.56 2.11 34.23
C HIS A 23 8.99 2.92 33.02
N GLY A 24 9.87 3.92 33.20
CA GLY A 24 10.46 4.69 32.11
C GLY A 24 11.25 3.80 31.15
N LYS A 25 12.07 2.86 31.65
CA LYS A 25 12.79 1.88 30.82
C LYS A 25 11.85 0.92 30.08
N LYS A 26 10.77 0.47 30.71
CA LYS A 26 9.74 -0.38 30.06
C LYS A 26 9.04 0.37 28.93
N LEU A 27 8.66 1.63 29.16
CA LEU A 27 8.07 2.50 28.14
C LEU A 27 9.06 2.78 27.02
N GLN A 28 10.32 3.07 27.34
CA GLN A 28 11.38 3.24 26.35
C GLN A 28 11.56 1.97 25.50
N LYS A 29 11.52 0.79 26.13
CA LYS A 29 11.64 -0.50 25.43
C LYS A 29 10.41 -0.79 24.57
N TYR A 30 9.21 -0.41 25.00
CA TYR A 30 7.96 -0.52 24.24
C TYR A 30 7.96 0.41 23.02
N VAL A 31 8.31 1.68 23.22
CA VAL A 31 8.46 2.68 22.17
C VAL A 31 9.56 2.25 21.19
N ASN A 32 10.72 1.79 21.67
CA ASN A 32 11.79 1.30 20.80
C ASN A 32 11.39 0.04 20.03
N LYS A 33 10.65 -0.89 20.65
CA LYS A 33 10.16 -2.10 19.99
C LYS A 33 9.19 -1.77 18.86
N HIS A 34 8.21 -0.90 19.12
CA HIS A 34 7.25 -0.45 18.11
C HIS A 34 7.86 0.46 17.06
N LYS A 35 8.83 1.29 17.44
CA LYS A 35 9.63 2.06 16.49
C LYS A 35 10.44 1.13 15.59
N PHE A 36 11.02 0.05 16.11
CA PHE A 36 11.72 -0.97 15.30
C PHE A 36 10.78 -1.76 14.39
N GLU A 37 9.55 -2.03 14.84
CA GLU A 37 8.54 -2.74 14.04
C GLU A 37 8.02 -1.87 12.90
N VAL A 38 7.84 -0.56 13.14
CA VAL A 38 7.54 0.44 12.12
C VAL A 38 8.74 0.65 11.17
N ILE A 39 9.98 0.70 11.69
CA ILE A 39 11.21 0.83 10.88
C ILE A 39 11.49 -0.43 10.04
N LYS A 40 11.04 -1.62 10.48
CA LYS A 40 11.17 -2.87 9.71
C LYS A 40 10.35 -2.88 8.41
N ARG A 41 9.33 -2.03 8.28
CA ARG A 41 8.57 -1.85 7.03
C ARG A 41 9.00 -0.58 6.29
N SER A 42 10.29 -0.47 5.99
CA SER A 42 10.72 0.49 4.95
C SER A 42 10.20 0.00 3.61
N TRP A 43 9.49 0.88 2.89
CA TRP A 43 9.13 0.62 1.51
C TRP A 43 10.42 0.46 0.69
N LYS A 44 10.47 -0.57 -0.17
CA LYS A 44 11.62 -0.86 -1.02
C LYS A 44 11.67 0.09 -2.20
N SER A 45 10.54 0.31 -2.86
CA SER A 45 10.39 1.18 -4.03
C SER A 45 8.97 1.71 -4.14
N ILE A 46 8.76 2.68 -5.02
CA ILE A 46 7.42 3.14 -5.42
C ILE A 46 7.14 2.56 -6.80
N VAL A 47 5.94 2.01 -6.99
CA VAL A 47 5.44 1.69 -8.32
C VAL A 47 4.46 2.79 -8.74
N ASN A 48 4.76 3.40 -9.87
CA ASN A 48 3.82 4.26 -10.56
C ASN A 48 3.01 3.45 -11.57
N VAL A 49 1.68 3.58 -11.51
CA VAL A 49 0.76 2.95 -12.45
C VAL A 49 -0.06 4.05 -13.12
N VAL A 50 -0.02 4.14 -14.44
CA VAL A 50 -0.97 4.91 -15.23
C VAL A 50 -1.97 3.92 -15.82
N LEU A 51 -3.20 3.94 -15.29
CA LEU A 51 -4.32 3.19 -15.84
C LEU A 51 -4.81 3.90 -17.10
N VAL A 52 -4.63 3.28 -18.26
CA VAL A 52 -4.95 3.92 -19.55
C VAL A 52 -6.38 3.58 -19.93
N GLU A 53 -6.63 2.32 -20.27
CA GLU A 53 -7.92 1.83 -20.78
C GLU A 53 -8.11 0.33 -20.57
N ALA A 54 -9.27 -0.19 -20.92
CA ALA A 54 -9.55 -1.62 -21.02
C ALA A 54 -10.31 -1.92 -22.32
N LYS A 55 -10.21 -3.14 -22.83
CA LYS A 55 -10.94 -3.56 -24.04
C LYS A 55 -11.47 -4.98 -23.91
N ASP A 56 -12.43 -5.31 -24.77
CA ASP A 56 -13.01 -6.65 -24.89
C ASP A 56 -13.61 -7.18 -23.57
N LEU A 57 -14.10 -6.27 -22.73
CA LEU A 57 -14.72 -6.62 -21.44
C LEU A 57 -16.08 -7.30 -21.67
N PRO A 58 -16.47 -8.29 -20.85
CA PRO A 58 -17.74 -9.00 -20.96
C PRO A 58 -18.94 -8.08 -21.01
N ASP A 59 -20.03 -8.55 -21.61
CA ASP A 59 -21.29 -7.84 -21.55
C ASP A 59 -21.80 -7.68 -20.11
N GLY A 60 -22.17 -6.44 -19.79
CA GLY A 60 -22.67 -6.10 -18.46
C GLY A 60 -24.18 -6.29 -18.44
N PRO A 61 -24.80 -6.43 -17.25
CA PRO A 61 -26.25 -6.50 -17.19
C PRO A 61 -26.89 -5.25 -17.81
N ALA A 62 -27.96 -5.46 -18.57
CA ALA A 62 -28.69 -4.40 -19.25
C ALA A 62 -29.23 -3.36 -18.25
N GLY A 63 -28.87 -2.10 -18.43
CA GLY A 63 -29.48 -0.96 -17.73
C GLY A 63 -28.50 0.07 -17.15
N GLY A 64 -28.62 1.30 -17.63
CA GLY A 64 -28.13 2.54 -16.99
C GLY A 64 -26.61 2.79 -17.03
N SER A 65 -26.24 4.07 -17.09
CA SER A 65 -24.87 4.62 -17.00
C SER A 65 -24.18 4.21 -15.70
N ASN A 66 -23.66 3.00 -15.67
CA ASN A 66 -22.99 2.39 -14.54
C ASN A 66 -21.49 2.28 -14.88
N GLY A 67 -20.66 2.85 -14.02
CA GLY A 67 -19.25 3.07 -14.34
C GLY A 67 -18.38 1.84 -14.05
N LEU A 68 -17.39 1.62 -14.91
CA LEU A 68 -16.27 0.73 -14.65
C LEU A 68 -15.26 1.42 -13.74
N TYR A 69 -14.67 0.67 -12.81
CA TYR A 69 -13.50 1.12 -12.08
C TYR A 69 -12.54 -0.05 -11.86
N CYS A 70 -11.25 0.27 -11.74
CA CYS A 70 -10.23 -0.70 -11.36
C CYS A 70 -9.92 -0.57 -9.87
N LYS A 71 -9.61 -1.70 -9.24
CA LYS A 71 -9.10 -1.80 -7.88
C LYS A 71 -7.70 -2.40 -7.94
N PHE A 72 -6.73 -1.66 -7.42
CA PHE A 72 -5.35 -2.09 -7.26
C PHE A 72 -5.15 -2.59 -5.85
N LYS A 73 -4.51 -3.74 -5.68
CA LYS A 73 -4.10 -4.28 -4.39
C LYS A 73 -2.63 -4.68 -4.45
N LEU A 74 -1.84 -4.17 -3.51
CA LEU A 74 -0.42 -4.49 -3.36
C LEU A 74 -0.14 -4.69 -1.87
N GLY A 75 0.08 -5.93 -1.46
CA GLY A 75 0.12 -6.29 -0.04
C GLY A 75 -1.15 -5.88 0.70
N ALA A 76 -1.01 -4.98 1.68
CA ALA A 76 -2.12 -4.46 2.48
C ALA A 76 -2.75 -3.17 1.90
N GLU A 77 -2.12 -2.53 0.92
CA GLU A 77 -2.65 -1.30 0.32
C GLU A 77 -3.71 -1.65 -0.73
N THR A 78 -4.75 -0.80 -0.81
CA THR A 78 -5.79 -0.93 -1.83
C THR A 78 -6.19 0.45 -2.32
N HIS A 79 -6.15 0.63 -3.64
CA HIS A 79 -6.55 1.87 -4.31
C HIS A 79 -7.64 1.59 -5.33
N LYS A 80 -8.51 2.56 -5.57
CA LYS A 80 -9.58 2.47 -6.58
C LYS A 80 -9.46 3.64 -7.53
N SER A 81 -9.69 3.37 -8.80
CA SER A 81 -9.80 4.42 -9.81
C SER A 81 -11.14 5.15 -9.72
N LYS A 82 -11.21 6.26 -10.45
CA LYS A 82 -12.47 6.87 -10.86
C LYS A 82 -13.32 5.87 -11.65
N GLN A 83 -14.62 6.16 -11.69
CA GLN A 83 -15.55 5.44 -12.54
C GLN A 83 -15.58 6.06 -13.93
N VAL A 84 -15.57 5.22 -14.97
CA VAL A 84 -15.67 5.62 -16.38
C VAL A 84 -16.80 4.85 -17.06
N PRO A 85 -17.43 5.41 -18.11
CA PRO A 85 -18.48 4.69 -18.83
C PRO A 85 -17.96 3.39 -19.46
N LYS A 86 -18.77 2.32 -19.44
CA LYS A 86 -18.40 1.06 -20.12
C LYS A 86 -18.19 1.22 -21.63
N THR A 87 -18.93 2.12 -22.26
CA THR A 87 -18.82 2.41 -23.70
C THR A 87 -17.52 3.11 -24.08
N LYS A 88 -16.81 3.69 -23.10
CA LYS A 88 -15.51 4.33 -23.28
C LYS A 88 -14.64 4.07 -22.04
N PRO A 89 -14.11 2.85 -21.89
CA PRO A 89 -13.38 2.39 -20.71
C PRO A 89 -11.97 2.98 -20.64
N THR A 90 -11.85 4.31 -20.59
CA THR A 90 -10.58 5.05 -20.58
C THR A 90 -10.48 5.90 -19.32
N TRP A 91 -9.45 5.66 -18.50
CA TRP A 91 -9.24 6.36 -17.23
C TRP A 91 -8.19 7.47 -17.33
N ARG A 92 -7.02 7.17 -17.92
CA ARG A 92 -5.83 8.04 -17.92
C ARG A 92 -5.51 8.56 -16.51
N GLU A 93 -5.59 7.66 -15.53
CA GLU A 93 -5.44 7.98 -14.12
C GLU A 93 -4.14 7.41 -13.56
N ARG A 94 -3.45 8.19 -12.72
CA ARG A 94 -2.13 7.86 -12.18
C ARG A 94 -2.22 7.50 -10.69
N PHE A 95 -1.56 6.42 -10.30
CA PHE A 95 -1.43 5.94 -8.92
C PHE A 95 0.05 5.78 -8.56
N ASN A 96 0.38 6.08 -7.31
CA ASN A 96 1.69 5.75 -6.72
C ASN A 96 1.41 4.80 -5.56
N LEU A 97 1.98 3.60 -5.61
CA LEU A 97 1.82 2.57 -4.58
C LEU A 97 3.18 2.25 -3.98
N TYR A 98 3.23 1.96 -2.69
CA TYR A 98 4.48 1.60 -2.03
C TYR A 98 4.71 0.10 -2.07
N VAL A 99 5.85 -0.30 -2.61
CA VAL A 99 6.28 -1.71 -2.62
C VAL A 99 7.00 -1.98 -1.31
N TYR A 100 6.49 -2.90 -0.50
CA TYR A 100 7.14 -3.34 0.74
C TYR A 100 7.77 -4.72 0.53
N GLU A 101 7.12 -5.79 0.98
CA GLU A 101 7.58 -7.16 0.78
C GLU A 101 6.91 -7.84 -0.42
N ASP A 102 5.64 -7.51 -0.68
CA ASP A 102 4.85 -8.05 -1.76
C ASP A 102 5.13 -7.32 -3.08
N ASN A 103 5.45 -8.09 -4.12
CA ASN A 103 5.70 -7.60 -5.47
C ASN A 103 4.52 -7.86 -6.42
N ASN A 104 3.45 -8.53 -5.96
CA ASN A 104 2.31 -8.87 -6.80
C ASN A 104 1.27 -7.75 -6.77
N LEU A 105 1.22 -6.97 -7.85
CA LEU A 105 0.16 -5.99 -8.05
C LEU A 105 -1.06 -6.69 -8.65
N GLU A 106 -2.09 -6.90 -7.83
CA GLU A 106 -3.39 -7.39 -8.28
C GLU A 106 -4.22 -6.21 -8.81
N VAL A 107 -4.74 -6.35 -10.02
CA VAL A 107 -5.64 -5.38 -10.66
C VAL A 107 -6.97 -6.08 -10.92
N THR A 108 -8.06 -5.55 -10.36
CA THR A 108 -9.41 -6.07 -10.58
C THR A 108 -10.30 -5.03 -11.23
N VAL A 109 -10.97 -5.37 -12.32
CA VAL A 109 -11.97 -4.53 -12.97
C VAL A 109 -13.34 -4.83 -12.36
N TRP A 110 -14.09 -3.77 -12.05
CA TRP A 110 -15.44 -3.85 -11.50
C TRP A 110 -16.40 -3.00 -12.31
N HIS A 111 -17.64 -3.45 -12.45
CA HIS A 111 -18.74 -2.66 -12.95
C HIS A 111 -19.71 -2.34 -11.81
N LYS A 112 -19.90 -1.06 -11.51
CA LYS A 112 -20.77 -0.61 -10.43
C LYS A 112 -22.16 -0.28 -10.98
N GLY A 113 -23.07 -1.26 -10.96
CA GLY A 113 -24.49 -1.05 -11.21
C GLY A 113 -25.31 -1.01 -9.93
N LYS A 114 -26.52 -1.61 -9.95
CA LYS A 114 -27.30 -1.89 -8.72
C LYS A 114 -26.50 -2.74 -7.73
N GLN A 115 -25.70 -3.65 -8.26
CA GLN A 115 -24.75 -4.47 -7.53
C GLN A 115 -23.36 -4.28 -8.14
N LYS A 116 -22.31 -4.65 -7.39
CA LYS A 116 -20.94 -4.67 -7.91
C LYS A 116 -20.71 -5.98 -8.64
N ASN A 117 -20.44 -5.88 -9.94
CA ASN A 117 -20.12 -7.05 -10.76
C ASN A 117 -18.62 -7.12 -10.99
N PHE A 118 -18.05 -8.29 -10.76
CA PHE A 118 -16.66 -8.59 -11.10
C PHE A 118 -16.54 -8.69 -12.62
N MET A 119 -15.58 -7.94 -13.19
CA MET A 119 -15.35 -7.86 -14.64
C MET A 119 -13.99 -8.44 -15.06
N GLY A 120 -13.27 -9.09 -14.14
CA GLY A 120 -11.99 -9.72 -14.42
C GLY A 120 -10.87 -9.21 -13.54
N ARG A 121 -9.79 -9.96 -13.51
CA ARG A 121 -8.60 -9.68 -12.71
C ARG A 121 -7.35 -10.13 -13.43
N CYS A 122 -6.25 -9.43 -13.20
CA CYS A 122 -4.92 -9.88 -13.55
C CYS A 122 -3.95 -9.57 -12.39
N THR A 123 -2.81 -10.23 -12.38
CA THR A 123 -1.72 -9.96 -11.43
C THR A 123 -0.44 -9.66 -12.21
N ILE A 124 0.30 -8.66 -11.77
CA ILE A 124 1.60 -8.29 -12.33
C ILE A 124 2.66 -8.57 -11.27
N ASP A 125 3.62 -9.45 -11.57
CA ASP A 125 4.81 -9.61 -10.75
C ASP A 125 5.78 -8.47 -11.05
N LEU A 126 5.78 -7.47 -10.17
CA LEU A 126 6.63 -6.28 -10.28
C LEU A 126 8.13 -6.61 -10.21
N SER A 127 8.51 -7.79 -9.71
CA SER A 127 9.92 -8.19 -9.65
C SER A 127 10.52 -8.55 -11.01
N GLN A 128 9.68 -8.86 -12.00
CA GLN A 128 10.09 -9.12 -13.39
C GLN A 128 10.30 -7.84 -14.21
N LEU A 129 9.88 -6.69 -13.68
CA LEU A 129 9.97 -5.41 -14.37
C LEU A 129 11.28 -4.70 -14.05
N GLU A 130 11.93 -4.18 -15.08
CA GLU A 130 13.11 -3.33 -14.95
C GLU A 130 12.77 -2.01 -14.24
N LYS A 131 13.60 -1.59 -13.27
CA LYS A 131 13.42 -0.32 -12.55
C LYS A 131 13.83 0.86 -13.43
N GLU A 132 13.33 2.05 -13.11
CA GLU A 132 13.60 3.32 -13.82
C GLU A 132 13.21 3.29 -15.31
N LYS A 133 12.32 2.35 -15.67
CA LYS A 133 11.78 2.19 -17.02
C LYS A 133 10.27 2.10 -16.95
N THR A 134 9.61 2.76 -17.91
CA THR A 134 8.17 2.64 -18.10
C THR A 134 7.89 1.44 -18.99
N HIS A 135 7.13 0.49 -18.47
CA HIS A 135 6.66 -0.69 -19.18
C HIS A 135 5.24 -0.42 -19.67
N ASP A 136 5.02 -0.58 -20.96
CA ASP A 136 3.71 -0.49 -21.59
C ASP A 136 3.08 -1.90 -21.63
N LEU A 137 2.07 -2.14 -20.80
CA LEU A 137 1.54 -3.47 -20.52
C LEU A 137 0.07 -3.58 -20.88
N TRP A 138 -0.25 -4.58 -21.71
CA TRP A 138 -1.59 -5.13 -21.87
C TRP A 138 -1.69 -6.45 -21.10
N GLN A 139 -2.44 -6.44 -20.00
CA GLN A 139 -2.68 -7.64 -19.20
C GLN A 139 -4.03 -8.25 -19.55
N GLU A 140 -4.02 -9.51 -19.96
CA GLU A 140 -5.24 -10.30 -20.11
C GLU A 140 -5.89 -10.54 -18.74
N LEU A 141 -7.21 -10.39 -18.70
CA LEU A 141 -7.99 -10.65 -17.50
C LEU A 141 -8.35 -12.15 -17.47
N GLU A 142 -8.28 -12.73 -16.27
CA GLU A 142 -8.69 -14.11 -15.98
C GLU A 142 -10.06 -14.44 -16.59
N CYS A 143 -10.23 -15.69 -17.02
CA CYS A 143 -11.46 -16.20 -17.65
C CYS A 143 -11.84 -15.52 -18.97
N GLY A 144 -10.88 -14.89 -19.66
CA GLY A 144 -11.11 -14.31 -20.99
C GLY A 144 -11.94 -13.02 -20.96
N TYR A 145 -11.91 -12.29 -19.84
CA TYR A 145 -12.70 -11.08 -19.65
C TYR A 145 -12.08 -9.83 -20.29
N GLY A 146 -11.41 -10.00 -21.43
CA GLY A 146 -10.72 -8.92 -22.12
C GLY A 146 -9.36 -8.58 -21.51
N SER A 147 -8.94 -7.34 -21.66
CA SER A 147 -7.61 -6.90 -21.22
C SER A 147 -7.62 -5.46 -20.69
N VAL A 148 -6.64 -5.15 -19.84
CA VAL A 148 -6.40 -3.81 -19.29
C VAL A 148 -5.03 -3.29 -19.69
N HIS A 149 -4.98 -2.02 -20.11
CA HIS A 149 -3.79 -1.31 -20.55
C HIS A 149 -3.27 -0.40 -19.45
N MET A 150 -2.01 -0.56 -19.09
CA MET A 150 -1.36 0.23 -18.05
C MET A 150 0.07 0.55 -18.44
N LEU A 151 0.52 1.74 -18.05
CA LEU A 151 1.94 2.05 -18.02
C LEU A 151 2.45 1.88 -16.59
N VAL A 152 3.48 1.07 -16.40
CA VAL A 152 4.02 0.75 -15.07
C VAL A 152 5.49 1.14 -14.99
N THR A 153 5.84 1.97 -14.01
CA THR A 153 7.22 2.41 -13.78
C THR A 153 7.59 2.12 -12.33
N LEU A 154 8.59 1.26 -12.09
CA LEU A 154 9.16 1.10 -10.75
C LEU A 154 10.26 2.12 -10.54
N SER A 155 10.23 2.83 -9.41
CA SER A 155 11.38 3.62 -8.97
C SER A 155 12.53 2.71 -8.54
N ALA A 156 13.75 3.23 -8.61
CA ALA A 156 14.92 2.70 -7.94
C ALA A 156 14.61 2.55 -6.45
N THR A 157 15.28 1.57 -5.83
CA THR A 157 15.15 1.34 -4.40
C THR A 157 15.64 2.55 -3.62
N ALA A 158 14.90 2.99 -2.61
CA ALA A 158 15.38 3.96 -1.64
C ALA A 158 16.42 3.29 -0.73
N ARG A 159 17.64 3.08 -1.25
CA ARG A 159 18.81 2.76 -0.45
C ARG A 159 19.90 3.73 -0.84
N ASN A 160 19.87 4.89 -0.18
CA ASN A 160 21.02 5.70 0.17
C ASN A 160 20.60 6.59 1.35
N MET A 161 20.44 5.98 2.52
CA MET A 161 20.79 6.66 3.76
C MET A 161 21.94 5.83 4.33
N GLN A 162 23.15 6.23 3.94
CA GLN A 162 24.38 5.90 4.67
C GLN A 162 24.28 6.44 6.09
#